data_AF-W4UUC0-F1
#
_entry.id   AF-W4UUC0-F1
#
_cell.length_a   1.000
_cell.length_b   1.000
_cell.length_c   1.000
_cell.angle_alpha   90.00
_cell.angle_beta   90.00
_cell.angle_gamma   90.00
#
_symmetry.space_group_name_H-M   'P 1'
#
loop_
_entity.id
_entity.type
_entity.pdbx_description
1 polymer ?
#
loop_
_entity_poly.entity_id
_entity_poly.type
_entity_poly.pdbx_seq_one_letter_code
_entity_poly.pdbx_strand_id
1 'polypeptide(L)'
;MVLNIILFIDWVFVIPGAILTVVVGVIYGFFTNWGFFKYRWITVKWIVAILIILAGTFYYSPLLEQSLEIADQTRDAALDNPVIATNTIQTLISSSIQGLALIILVVISVFKPWKKKKK
;
A
#
# COMPACT_ATOMS: atom_id res chain seq x y z
N MET A 1 17.27 -6.05 14.86
CA MET A 1 18.02 -6.04 13.58
C MET A 1 17.09 -6.14 12.36
N VAL A 2 16.22 -7.15 12.27
CA VAL A 2 15.30 -7.32 11.11
C VAL A 2 14.31 -6.16 10.94
N LEU A 3 13.67 -5.69 12.02
CA LEU A 3 12.72 -4.57 11.95
C LEU A 3 13.35 -3.26 11.43
N ASN A 4 14.61 -2.98 11.80
CA ASN A 4 15.35 -1.81 11.31
C ASN A 4 15.61 -1.88 9.79
N ILE A 5 15.88 -3.08 9.26
CA ILE A 5 16.03 -3.29 7.81
C ILE A 5 14.70 -3.05 7.09
N ILE A 6 13.59 -3.51 7.67
CA ILE A 6 12.25 -3.30 7.10
C ILE A 6 11.92 -1.81 7.02
N LEU A 7 12.14 -1.05 8.10
CA LEU A 7 11.94 0.41 8.09
C LEU A 7 12.84 1.10 7.07
N PHE A 8 14.11 0.72 6.99
CA PHE A 8 15.01 1.29 5.98
C PHE A 8 14.50 1.06 4.56
N ILE A 9 14.03 -0.15 4.25
CA ILE A 9 13.43 -0.47 2.95
C ILE A 9 12.18 0.37 2.70
N ASP A 10 11.31 0.51 3.71
CA ASP A 10 10.04 1.23 3.58
C ASP A 10 10.28 2.71 3.26
N TRP A 11 11.18 3.35 4.00
CA TRP A 11 11.53 4.76 3.82
C TRP A 11 12.30 5.06 2.53
N VAL A 12 13.20 4.16 2.11
CA VAL A 12 14.07 4.40 0.94
C VAL A 12 13.42 3.97 -0.38
N PHE A 13 12.67 2.88 -0.38
CA PHE A 13 12.15 2.29 -1.61
C PHE A 13 10.63 2.37 -1.72
N VAL A 14 9.91 1.98 -0.67
CA VAL A 14 8.44 1.81 -0.77
C VAL A 14 7.73 3.16 -0.86
N ILE A 15 7.97 4.06 0.10
CA ILE A 15 7.33 5.37 0.13
C ILE A 15 7.71 6.21 -1.11
N PRO A 16 9.00 6.34 -1.50
CA PRO A 16 9.38 7.08 -2.70
C PRO A 16 8.83 6.44 -3.98
N GLY A 17 8.82 5.10 -4.06
CA GLY A 17 8.25 4.37 -5.20
C GLY A 17 6.74 4.57 -5.35
N ALA A 18 6.01 4.58 -4.24
CA ALA A 18 4.58 4.88 -4.21
C ALA A 18 4.30 6.32 -4.70
N ILE A 19 5.06 7.30 -4.21
CA ILE A 19 4.95 8.70 -4.63
C ILE A 19 5.26 8.82 -6.13
N LEU A 20 6.35 8.21 -6.61
CA LEU A 20 6.73 8.27 -8.02
C LEU A 20 5.64 7.66 -8.91
N THR A 21 5.04 6.55 -8.50
CA THR A 21 3.93 5.89 -9.21
C THR A 21 2.72 6.81 -9.31
N VAL A 22 2.37 7.52 -8.23
CA VAL A 22 1.29 8.51 -8.23
C VAL A 22 1.62 9.68 -9.15
N VAL A 23 2.83 10.24 -9.06
CA VAL A 23 3.26 11.36 -9.90
C VAL A 23 3.21 11.00 -11.37
N VAL A 24 3.79 9.86 -11.76
CA VAL A 24 3.77 9.37 -13.16
C VAL A 24 2.33 9.12 -13.61
N GLY A 25 1.50 8.54 -12.76
CA GLY A 25 0.09 8.33 -13.06
C GLY A 25 -0.69 9.63 -13.28
N VAL A 26 -0.43 10.66 -12.45
CA VAL A 26 -1.02 12.00 -12.57
C VAL A 26 -0.58 12.65 -13.88
N ILE A 27 0.73 12.69 -14.15
CA ILE A 27 1.28 13.23 -15.40
C ILE A 27 0.63 12.51 -16.59
N TYR A 28 0.60 11.19 -16.59
CA TYR A 28 0.04 10.44 -17.71
C TYR A 28 -1.45 10.73 -17.89
N GLY A 29 -2.24 10.78 -16.82
CA GLY A 29 -3.68 11.00 -16.95
C GLY A 29 -4.10 12.45 -17.25
N PHE A 30 -3.26 13.45 -16.94
CA PHE A 30 -3.48 14.85 -17.33
C PHE A 30 -2.97 15.17 -18.73
N PHE A 31 -1.76 14.71 -19.09
CA PHE A 31 -1.13 15.05 -20.36
C PHE A 31 -1.56 14.15 -21.52
N THR A 32 -2.13 12.97 -21.26
CA THR A 32 -2.64 12.11 -22.33
C THR A 32 -4.16 12.20 -22.46
N ASN A 33 -4.65 12.00 -23.69
CA ASN A 33 -6.08 11.98 -24.06
C ASN A 33 -6.93 10.90 -23.34
N TRP A 34 -6.30 10.11 -22.46
CA TRP A 34 -6.94 9.07 -21.67
C TRP A 34 -7.85 9.63 -20.58
N GLY A 35 -7.47 10.74 -19.93
CA GLY A 35 -8.28 11.46 -18.93
C GLY A 35 -8.69 10.64 -17.70
N PHE A 36 -8.34 11.09 -16.50
CA PHE A 36 -8.64 10.41 -15.22
C PHE A 36 -10.12 10.00 -15.01
N PHE A 37 -11.04 10.84 -15.46
CA PHE A 37 -12.48 10.68 -15.25
C PHE A 37 -13.24 10.23 -16.51
N LYS A 38 -12.53 10.08 -17.64
CA LYS A 38 -13.15 9.72 -18.92
C LYS A 38 -13.63 8.27 -18.93
N TYR A 39 -12.95 7.39 -18.19
CA TYR A 39 -13.28 5.98 -18.08
C TYR A 39 -13.44 5.56 -16.62
N ARG A 40 -14.62 5.04 -16.25
CA ARG A 40 -14.94 4.62 -14.88
C ARG A 40 -13.93 3.62 -14.31
N TRP A 41 -13.38 2.73 -15.13
CA TRP A 41 -12.36 1.76 -14.69
C TRP A 41 -11.03 2.42 -14.28
N ILE A 42 -10.68 3.57 -14.87
CA ILE A 42 -9.46 4.32 -14.49
C ILE A 42 -9.68 4.99 -13.14
N THR A 43 -10.84 5.63 -12.95
CA THR A 43 -11.19 6.28 -11.68
C THR A 43 -11.21 5.30 -10.51
N VAL A 44 -11.80 4.10 -10.68
CA VAL A 44 -11.81 3.06 -9.64
C VAL A 44 -10.38 2.64 -9.28
N LYS A 45 -9.52 2.40 -10.29
CA LYS A 45 -8.11 2.07 -10.02
C LYS A 45 -7.39 3.15 -9.22
N TRP A 46 -7.65 4.40 -9.54
CA TRP A 46 -7.05 5.54 -8.84
C TRP A 46 -7.46 5.60 -7.38
N ILE A 47 -8.75 5.42 -7.11
CA ILE A 47 -9.28 5.40 -5.74
C ILE A 47 -8.64 4.24 -4.97
N VAL A 48 -8.60 3.04 -5.54
CA VAL A 48 -8.00 1.87 -4.88
C VAL A 48 -6.50 2.05 -4.66
N ALA A 49 -5.77 2.58 -5.64
CA ALA A 49 -4.33 2.84 -5.51
C ALA A 49 -4.03 3.85 -4.39
N ILE A 50 -4.79 4.95 -4.32
CA ILE A 50 -4.63 5.95 -3.25
C ILE A 50 -4.96 5.32 -1.89
N LEU A 51 -6.03 4.54 -1.77
CA LEU A 51 -6.38 3.85 -0.53
C LEU A 51 -5.27 2.89 -0.06
N ILE A 52 -4.65 2.16 -0.99
CA ILE A 52 -3.53 1.26 -0.66
C ILE A 52 -2.35 2.05 -0.11
N ILE A 53 -1.99 3.17 -0.75
CA ILE A 53 -0.86 4.01 -0.32
C ILE A 53 -1.13 4.66 1.05
N LEU A 54 -2.34 5.18 1.26
CA LEU A 54 -2.73 5.78 2.53
C LEU A 54 -2.78 4.74 3.65
N ALA A 55 -3.33 3.55 3.38
CA ALA A 55 -3.31 2.45 4.34
C ALA A 55 -1.86 2.06 4.69
N GLY A 56 -0.98 1.91 3.69
CA GLY A 56 0.45 1.68 3.88
C GLY A 56 1.08 2.69 4.84
N THR A 57 0.94 3.97 4.52
CA THR A 57 1.62 5.06 5.22
C THR A 57 1.05 5.30 6.62
N PHE A 58 -0.27 5.34 6.78
CA PHE A 58 -0.90 5.73 8.05
C PHE A 58 -1.23 4.56 8.97
N TYR A 59 -1.36 3.34 8.45
CA TYR A 59 -1.67 2.17 9.27
C TYR A 59 -0.41 1.33 9.53
N TYR A 60 0.36 0.95 8.49
CA TYR A 60 1.49 0.05 8.70
C TYR A 60 2.70 0.72 9.32
N SER A 61 3.04 1.93 8.86
CA SER A 61 4.23 2.63 9.34
C SER A 61 4.19 2.82 10.88
N PRO A 62 3.09 3.29 11.49
CA PRO A 62 3.01 3.41 12.95
C PRO A 62 3.03 2.07 13.68
N LEU A 63 2.42 1.01 13.12
CA LEU A 63 2.46 -0.33 13.72
C LEU A 63 3.88 -0.90 13.74
N LEU A 64 4.65 -0.65 12.68
CA LEU A 64 6.06 -1.05 12.58
C LEU A 64 6.94 -0.26 13.54
N GLU A 65 6.75 1.06 13.63
CA GLU A 65 7.49 1.92 14.56
C GLU A 65 7.25 1.52 16.03
N GLN A 66 6.00 1.29 16.42
CA GLN A 66 5.67 0.81 17.77
C GLN A 66 6.32 -0.55 18.08
N SER A 67 6.29 -1.46 17.12
CA SER A 67 6.89 -2.80 17.29
C SER A 67 8.42 -2.70 17.39
N LEU A 68 9.03 -1.74 16.70
CA LEU A 68 10.46 -1.48 16.75
C LEU A 68 10.89 -0.84 18.07
N GLU A 69 10.13 0.12 18.58
CA GLU A 69 10.40 0.75 19.88
C GLU A 69 10.39 -0.29 21.02
N ILE A 70 9.39 -1.16 21.06
CA ILE A 70 9.30 -2.24 22.06
C ILE A 70 10.45 -3.24 21.88
N ALA A 71 10.80 -3.57 20.64
CA ALA A 71 11.90 -4.49 20.34
C ALA A 71 13.28 -3.93 20.76
N ASP A 72 13.51 -2.62 20.59
CA ASP A 72 14.76 -1.97 21.02
C ASP A 72 14.86 -1.87 22.55
N GLN A 73 13.74 -1.67 23.26
CA GLN A 73 13.71 -1.61 24.72
C GLN A 73 13.85 -2.99 25.39
N THR A 74 13.19 -4.01 24.84
CA THR A 74 12.99 -5.29 25.54
C THR A 74 13.82 -6.44 24.96
N ARG A 75 14.42 -6.24 23.78
CA ARG A 75 15.25 -7.23 23.05
C ARG A 75 14.60 -8.62 22.99
N ASP A 76 15.12 -9.60 23.72
CA ASP A 76 14.68 -10.99 23.66
C ASP A 76 13.29 -11.20 24.29
N ALA A 77 12.89 -10.38 25.26
CA ALA A 77 11.55 -10.44 25.87
C ALA A 77 10.48 -9.70 25.05
N ALA A 78 10.84 -9.11 23.91
CA ALA A 78 9.87 -8.46 23.03
C ALA A 78 8.88 -9.46 22.39
N LEU A 79 9.29 -10.71 22.17
CA LEU A 79 8.43 -11.74 21.59
C LEU A 79 7.29 -12.18 22.52
N ASP A 80 7.49 -12.05 23.83
CA ASP A 80 6.46 -12.36 24.84
C ASP A 80 5.53 -11.18 25.12
N ASN A 81 5.75 -10.02 24.47
CA ASN A 81 4.92 -8.85 24.67
C ASN A 81 3.56 -8.99 23.93
N PRO A 82 2.42 -8.90 24.64
CA PRO A 82 1.09 -9.05 24.02
C PRO A 82 0.78 -7.97 22.97
N VAL A 83 1.44 -6.80 23.05
CA VAL A 83 1.30 -5.72 22.06
C VAL A 83 1.95 -6.11 20.74
N ILE A 84 3.15 -6.71 20.77
CA ILE A 84 3.83 -7.17 19.56
C ILE A 84 3.06 -8.32 18.91
N ALA A 85 2.52 -9.26 19.69
CA ALA A 85 1.69 -10.34 19.17
C ALA A 85 0.44 -9.79 18.44
N THR A 86 -0.25 -8.82 19.05
CA THR A 86 -1.43 -8.18 18.45
C THR A 86 -1.07 -7.39 17.19
N ASN A 87 -0.01 -6.58 17.23
CA ASN A 87 0.47 -5.81 16.09
C ASN A 87 0.90 -6.70 14.93
N THR A 88 1.50 -7.85 15.22
CA THR A 88 1.90 -8.84 14.20
C THR A 88 0.69 -9.43 13.49
N ILE A 89 -0.35 -9.81 14.23
CA ILE A 89 -1.60 -10.33 13.65
C ILE A 89 -2.30 -9.25 12.82
N GLN A 90 -2.41 -8.03 13.35
CA GLN A 90 -3.00 -6.90 12.61
C GLN A 90 -2.24 -6.60 11.32
N THR A 91 -0.91 -6.59 11.39
CA THR A 91 -0.04 -6.39 10.22
C THR A 91 -0.28 -7.49 9.18
N LEU A 92 -0.35 -8.76 9.60
CA LEU A 92 -0.58 -9.91 8.71
C LEU A 92 -1.95 -9.87 8.02
N ILE A 93 -3.01 -9.57 8.77
CA ILE A 93 -4.37 -9.48 8.23
C ILE A 93 -4.43 -8.33 7.23
N SER A 94 -3.96 -7.16 7.63
CA SER A 94 -3.97 -5.98 6.77
C SER A 94 -3.14 -6.25 5.52
N SER A 95 -1.90 -6.77 5.61
CA SER A 95 -1.04 -7.02 4.45
C SER A 95 -1.67 -8.01 3.47
N SER A 96 -2.39 -9.00 3.99
CA SER A 96 -3.15 -9.95 3.17
C SER A 96 -4.27 -9.25 2.39
N ILE A 97 -5.03 -8.38 3.05
CA ILE A 97 -6.09 -7.58 2.41
C ILE A 97 -5.49 -6.65 1.35
N GLN A 98 -4.37 -5.99 1.65
CA GLN A 98 -3.69 -5.09 0.73
C GLN A 98 -3.15 -5.84 -0.50
N GLY A 99 -2.55 -7.01 -0.29
CA GLY A 99 -2.10 -7.89 -1.38
C GLY A 99 -3.26 -8.34 -2.28
N LEU A 100 -4.39 -8.74 -1.69
CA LEU A 100 -5.61 -9.06 -2.44
C LEU A 100 -6.14 -7.85 -3.23
N ALA A 101 -6.13 -6.66 -2.65
CA ALA A 101 -6.54 -5.44 -3.34
C ALA A 101 -5.66 -5.14 -4.56
N LEU A 102 -4.34 -5.35 -4.46
CA LEU A 102 -3.42 -5.22 -5.61
C LEU A 102 -3.71 -6.25 -6.70
N ILE A 103 -3.96 -7.51 -6.34
CA ILE A 103 -4.35 -8.56 -7.31
C ILE A 103 -5.63 -8.17 -8.03
N ILE A 104 -6.65 -7.70 -7.30
CA ILE A 104 -7.90 -7.22 -7.89
C ILE A 104 -7.64 -6.04 -8.83
N LEU A 105 -6.74 -5.12 -8.47
CA LEU A 105 -6.37 -3.98 -9.30
C LEU A 105 -5.72 -4.44 -10.62
N VAL A 106 -4.87 -5.48 -10.58
CA VAL A 106 -4.31 -6.13 -11.78
C VAL A 106 -5.41 -6.77 -12.63
N VAL A 107 -6.35 -7.50 -12.04
CA VAL A 107 -7.50 -8.10 -12.74
C VAL A 107 -8.32 -7.01 -13.45
N ILE A 108 -8.68 -5.93 -12.74
CA ILE A 108 -9.38 -4.78 -13.33
C ILE A 108 -8.55 -4.15 -14.47
N SER A 109 -7.21 -4.19 -14.36
CA SER A 109 -6.30 -3.70 -15.40
C SER A 109 -6.36 -4.48 -16.69
N VAL A 110 -6.42 -5.80 -16.59
CA VAL A 110 -6.43 -6.70 -17.74
C VAL A 110 -7.82 -6.70 -18.39
N PHE A 111 -8.87 -6.96 -17.60
CA PHE A 111 -10.21 -7.18 -18.15
C PHE A 111 -10.97 -5.90 -18.49
N LYS A 112 -10.60 -4.75 -17.90
CA LYS A 112 -11.22 -3.43 -18.15
C LYS A 112 -12.76 -3.49 -18.17
N PRO A 113 -13.42 -3.89 -17.06
CA PRO A 113 -14.84 -4.28 -17.07
C PRO A 113 -15.79 -3.17 -17.53
N TRP A 114 -15.38 -1.90 -17.39
CA TRP A 114 -16.17 -0.71 -17.74
C TRP A 114 -15.72 -0.03 -19.03
N LYS A 115 -15.11 -0.76 -19.96
CA LYS A 115 -14.85 -0.23 -21.31
C LYS A 115 -16.22 -0.04 -22.00
N LYS A 116 -16.58 1.20 -22.34
CA LYS A 116 -17.80 1.48 -23.12
C LYS A 116 -17.76 0.63 -24.39
N LYS A 117 -18.75 -0.23 -24.61
CA LYS A 117 -18.94 -0.91 -25.91
C LYS A 117 -19.14 0.17 -26.97
N LYS A 118 -18.39 0.13 -28.07
CA LYS A 118 -18.71 0.95 -29.25
C LYS A 118 -20.11 0.55 -29.69
N LYS A 119 -21.04 1.51 -29.73
CA LYS A 119 -22.25 1.39 -30.54
C LYS A 119 -21.85 1.42 -31.99
#